data_AF-A0AAW5HIZ7-F1
#
_entry.id   AF-A0AAW5HIZ7-F1
#
_cell.length_a   1.000
_cell.length_b   1.000
_cell.length_c   1.000
_cell.angle_alpha   90.00
_cell.angle_beta   90.00
_cell.angle_gamma   90.00
#
_symmetry.space_group_name_H-M   'P 1'
#
loop_
_entity.id
_entity.type
_entity.pdbx_description
1 polymer ?
#
loop_
_entity_poly.entity_id
_entity_poly.type
_entity_poly.pdbx_seq_one_letter_code
_entity_poly.pdbx_strand_id
1 'polypeptide(L)'
;MNWLAAVPAWCLWLIALALVAGGQQYRIVVAHGDTATARGELADYRLQVAERDRRTAAQARQEEQRRQAVADEEGESARQKLELAQGRAATAESAADGLRGEIARLRAGRAATCNTIATQQRQAGTSAAVVLGGLLEESDRMAGDLAAALERSRIAGLACEAMSDAIREN
;
A
#
# COMPACT_ATOMS: atom_id res chain seq x y z
N MET A 1 -48.36 26.76 86.38
CA MET A 1 -48.14 25.64 85.44
C MET A 1 -46.70 25.74 84.94
N ASN A 2 -45.73 25.30 85.76
CA ASN A 2 -44.29 25.44 85.50
C ASN A 2 -43.72 24.08 85.07
N TRP A 3 -43.79 23.77 83.78
CA TRP A 3 -43.25 22.53 83.20
C TRP A 3 -41.90 22.72 82.48
N LEU A 4 -41.22 23.85 82.72
CA LEU A 4 -39.90 24.15 82.15
C LEU A 4 -38.74 24.00 83.16
N ALA A 5 -39.02 23.68 84.43
CA ALA A 5 -38.00 23.59 85.48
C ALA A 5 -37.32 22.20 85.61
N ALA A 6 -37.65 21.23 84.75
CA ALA A 6 -37.19 19.84 84.87
C ALA A 6 -36.33 19.35 83.69
N VAL A 7 -35.90 20.22 82.78
CA VAL A 7 -34.94 19.83 81.73
C VAL A 7 -33.54 20.19 82.23
N PRO A 8 -32.74 19.22 82.66
CA PRO A 8 -31.40 19.49 83.16
C PRO A 8 -30.50 20.00 82.03
N ALA A 9 -29.56 20.90 82.38
CA ALA A 9 -28.73 21.62 81.40
C ALA A 9 -27.95 20.71 80.43
N TRP A 10 -27.67 19.46 80.81
CA TRP A 10 -27.04 18.47 79.95
C TRP A 10 -27.90 18.04 78.75
N CYS A 11 -29.24 18.05 78.86
CA CYS A 11 -30.13 17.78 77.73
C CYS A 11 -30.00 18.86 76.64
N LEU A 12 -29.91 20.13 77.03
CA LEU A 12 -29.73 21.24 76.08
C LEU A 12 -28.38 21.14 75.36
N TRP A 13 -27.33 20.72 76.07
CA TRP A 13 -26.02 20.47 75.48
C TRP A 13 -26.02 19.33 74.46
N LEU A 14 -26.72 18.22 74.74
CA LEU A 14 -26.84 17.11 73.80
C LEU A 14 -27.62 17.49 72.53
N ILE A 15 -28.67 18.29 72.66
CA ILE A 15 -29.44 18.80 71.51
C ILE A 15 -28.56 19.72 70.64
N ALA A 16 -27.78 20.61 71.27
CA ALA A 16 -26.85 21.47 70.56
C ALA A 16 -25.78 20.66 69.81
N LEU A 17 -25.23 19.61 70.43
CA LEU A 17 -24.23 18.75 69.82
C LEU A 17 -24.82 17.91 68.67
N ALA A 18 -26.06 17.42 68.81
CA ALA A 18 -26.78 16.72 67.74
C ALA A 18 -27.08 17.62 66.55
N LEU A 19 -27.45 18.89 66.79
CA LEU A 19 -27.65 19.88 65.73
C LEU A 19 -26.35 20.19 64.98
N VAL A 20 -25.23 20.35 65.70
CA VAL A 20 -23.92 20.57 65.07
C VAL A 20 -23.47 19.34 64.29
N ALA A 21 -23.58 18.14 64.87
CA ALA A 21 -23.20 16.89 64.19
C ALA A 21 -24.08 16.61 62.95
N GLY A 22 -25.39 16.83 63.05
CA GLY A 22 -26.32 16.70 61.92
C GLY A 22 -26.04 17.73 60.81
N GLY A 23 -25.71 18.97 61.18
CA GLY A 23 -25.28 20.01 60.23
C GLY A 23 -23.98 19.67 59.50
N GLN A 24 -23.01 19.07 60.21
CA GLN A 24 -21.76 18.60 59.60
C GLN A 24 -22.00 17.40 58.66
N GLN A 25 -22.86 16.46 59.04
CA GLN A 25 -23.23 15.31 58.19
C GLN A 25 -23.95 15.75 56.90
N TYR A 26 -24.84 16.74 56.97
CA TYR A 26 -25.53 17.26 55.79
C TYR A 26 -24.56 17.86 54.76
N ARG A 27 -23.55 18.62 55.21
CA ARG A 27 -22.53 19.20 54.33
C ARG A 27 -21.68 18.13 53.64
N ILE A 28 -21.33 17.06 54.37
CA ILE A 28 -20.53 15.96 53.83
C ILE A 28 -21.31 15.19 52.76
N VAL A 29 -22.60 14.92 52.98
CA VAL A 29 -23.47 14.23 52.01
C VAL A 29 -23.67 15.05 50.74
N VAL A 30 -23.93 16.36 50.87
CA VAL A 30 -24.07 17.26 49.71
C VAL A 30 -22.75 17.33 48.92
N ALA A 31 -21.61 17.48 49.60
CA ALA A 31 -20.30 17.48 48.96
C ALA A 31 -19.98 16.14 48.25
N HIS A 32 -20.39 15.00 48.82
CA HIS A 32 -20.22 13.70 48.18
C HIS A 32 -21.12 13.53 46.95
N GLY A 33 -22.34 14.07 46.96
CA GLY A 33 -23.24 14.09 45.81
C GLY A 33 -22.63 14.79 44.59
N ASP A 34 -22.08 15.99 44.79
CA ASP A 34 -21.45 16.78 43.72
C ASP A 34 -20.20 16.09 43.14
N THR A 35 -19.43 15.39 43.97
CA THR A 35 -18.28 14.62 43.47
C THR A 35 -18.68 13.36 42.71
N ALA A 36 -19.83 12.75 43.06
CA ALA A 36 -20.33 11.56 42.39
C ALA A 36 -20.91 11.91 41.01
N THR A 37 -21.64 13.01 40.90
CA THR A 37 -22.16 13.50 39.62
C THR A 37 -21.03 13.90 38.67
N ALA A 38 -20.05 14.67 39.15
CA ALA A 38 -18.89 15.06 38.33
C ALA A 38 -18.07 13.86 37.83
N ARG A 39 -17.93 12.81 38.64
CA ARG A 39 -17.28 11.55 38.22
C ARG A 39 -18.12 10.79 37.19
N GLY A 40 -19.44 10.80 37.34
CA GLY A 40 -20.36 10.20 36.37
C GLY A 40 -20.28 10.88 35.01
N GLU A 41 -20.31 12.22 34.98
CA GLU A 41 -20.19 13.01 33.75
C GLU A 41 -18.83 12.80 33.06
N LEU A 42 -17.74 12.77 33.82
CA LEU A 42 -16.41 12.47 33.28
C LEU A 42 -16.31 11.04 32.71
N ALA A 43 -16.94 10.06 33.37
CA ALA A 43 -16.96 8.68 32.90
C ALA A 43 -17.76 8.57 31.59
N ASP A 44 -18.91 9.24 31.52
CA ASP A 44 -19.75 9.24 30.32
C ASP A 44 -19.08 9.97 29.15
N TYR A 45 -18.45 11.13 29.42
CA TYR A 45 -17.66 11.84 28.41
C TYR A 45 -16.51 10.98 27.87
N ARG A 46 -15.78 10.27 28.74
CA ARG A 46 -14.70 9.37 28.32
C ARG A 46 -15.21 8.22 27.46
N LEU A 47 -16.37 7.65 27.77
CA LEU A 47 -17.00 6.61 26.95
C LEU A 47 -17.36 7.15 25.57
N GLN A 48 -17.99 8.33 25.50
CA GLN A 48 -18.36 8.94 24.24
C GLN A 48 -17.14 9.27 23.36
N VAL A 49 -16.04 9.76 23.97
CA VAL A 49 -14.78 10.00 23.25
C VAL A 49 -14.17 8.70 22.75
N ALA A 50 -14.05 7.69 23.62
CA ALA A 50 -13.51 6.39 23.25
C ALA A 50 -14.31 5.72 22.12
N GLU A 51 -15.63 5.89 22.11
CA GLU A 51 -16.47 5.35 21.05
C GLU A 51 -16.32 6.12 19.73
N ARG A 52 -16.20 7.45 19.78
CA ARG A 52 -15.85 8.26 18.58
C ARG A 52 -14.49 7.86 18.02
N ASP A 53 -13.48 7.73 18.87
CA ASP A 53 -12.13 7.33 18.48
C ASP A 53 -12.09 5.92 17.87
N ARG A 54 -12.88 4.98 18.41
CA ARG A 54 -13.02 3.65 17.81
C ARG A 54 -13.65 3.70 16.42
N ARG A 55 -14.68 4.54 16.23
CA ARG A 55 -15.36 4.68 14.93
C ARG A 55 -14.45 5.34 13.90
N THR A 56 -13.74 6.40 14.26
CA THR A 56 -12.78 7.06 13.36
C THR A 56 -11.61 6.14 13.02
N ALA A 57 -11.06 5.42 13.99
CA ALA A 57 -10.00 4.44 13.75
C ALA A 57 -10.47 3.26 12.88
N ALA A 58 -11.72 2.81 13.03
CA ALA A 58 -12.28 1.76 12.19
C ALA A 58 -12.47 2.24 10.74
N GLN A 59 -12.95 3.48 10.54
CA GLN A 59 -13.09 4.08 9.22
C GLN A 59 -11.73 4.29 8.55
N ALA A 60 -10.74 4.81 9.27
CA ALA A 60 -9.38 4.97 8.77
C ALA A 60 -8.76 3.63 8.34
N ARG A 61 -8.96 2.56 9.13
CA ARG A 61 -8.49 1.21 8.75
C ARG A 61 -9.19 0.65 7.53
N GLN A 62 -10.50 0.87 7.37
CA GLN A 62 -11.21 0.44 6.17
C GLN A 62 -10.72 1.16 4.91
N GLU A 63 -10.48 2.46 5.02
CA GLU A 63 -9.96 3.26 3.91
C GLU A 63 -8.52 2.81 3.56
N GLU A 64 -7.67 2.55 4.56
CA GLU A 64 -6.33 2.01 4.34
C GLU A 64 -6.37 0.62 3.69
N GLN A 65 -7.24 -0.28 4.17
CA GLN A 65 -7.43 -1.61 3.57
C GLN A 65 -7.95 -1.53 2.14
N ARG A 66 -8.85 -0.59 1.84
CA ARG A 66 -9.35 -0.37 0.48
C ARG A 66 -8.23 0.09 -0.44
N ARG A 67 -7.37 1.00 0.01
CA ARG A 67 -6.20 1.47 -0.77
C ARG A 67 -5.18 0.36 -0.98
N GLN A 68 -4.91 -0.44 0.04
CA GLN A 68 -4.03 -1.61 -0.08
C GLN A 68 -4.58 -2.65 -1.05
N ALA A 69 -5.88 -2.97 -0.99
CA ALA A 69 -6.49 -3.93 -1.89
C ALA A 69 -6.38 -3.50 -3.36
N VAL A 70 -6.59 -2.21 -3.66
CA VAL A 70 -6.41 -1.67 -5.02
C VAL A 70 -4.93 -1.75 -5.44
N ALA A 71 -4.01 -1.36 -4.57
CA ALA A 71 -2.57 -1.42 -4.86
C ALA A 71 -2.08 -2.86 -5.08
N ASP A 72 -2.61 -3.82 -4.31
CA ASP A 72 -2.28 -5.24 -4.44
C ASP A 72 -2.85 -5.81 -5.75
N GLU A 73 -4.08 -5.48 -6.12
CA GLU A 73 -4.70 -5.91 -7.39
C GLU A 73 -3.96 -5.36 -8.61
N GLU A 74 -3.62 -4.07 -8.59
CA GLU A 74 -2.81 -3.45 -9.64
C GLU A 74 -1.39 -4.05 -9.69
N GLY A 75 -0.79 -4.32 -8.52
CA GLY A 75 0.51 -4.95 -8.38
C GLY A 75 0.54 -6.37 -8.94
N GLU A 76 -0.46 -7.19 -8.65
CA GLU A 76 -0.59 -8.53 -9.22
C GLU A 76 -0.83 -8.50 -10.73
N SER A 77 -1.71 -7.61 -11.21
CA SER A 77 -1.95 -7.42 -12.65
C SER A 77 -0.68 -7.00 -13.38
N ALA A 78 0.10 -6.08 -12.81
CA ALA A 78 1.39 -5.66 -13.35
C ALA A 78 2.40 -6.82 -13.37
N ARG A 79 2.52 -7.60 -12.30
CA ARG A 79 3.39 -8.78 -12.24
C ARG A 79 3.01 -9.82 -13.29
N GLN A 80 1.72 -10.12 -13.44
CA GLN A 80 1.24 -11.08 -14.43
C GLN A 80 1.56 -10.62 -15.87
N LYS A 81 1.36 -9.32 -16.18
CA LYS A 81 1.75 -8.76 -17.48
C LYS A 81 3.26 -8.85 -17.71
N LEU A 82 4.06 -8.61 -16.67
CA LEU A 82 5.52 -8.66 -16.74
C LEU A 82 6.01 -10.10 -16.99
N GLU A 83 5.43 -11.09 -16.30
CA GLU A 83 5.71 -12.51 -16.50
C GLU A 83 5.32 -12.98 -17.90
N LEU A 84 4.15 -12.55 -18.40
CA LEU A 84 3.70 -12.87 -19.76
C LEU A 84 4.60 -12.22 -20.83
N ALA A 85 5.05 -10.99 -20.61
CA ALA A 85 6.02 -10.33 -21.48
C ALA A 85 7.37 -11.05 -21.48
N GLN A 86 7.87 -11.47 -20.31
CA GLN A 86 9.09 -12.26 -20.19
C GLN A 86 8.96 -13.63 -20.89
N GLY A 87 7.83 -14.32 -20.74
CA GLY A 87 7.57 -15.58 -21.43
C GLY A 87 7.55 -15.43 -22.95
N ARG A 88 6.95 -14.35 -23.47
CA ARG A 88 7.00 -14.03 -24.90
C ARG A 88 8.41 -13.70 -25.37
N ALA A 89 9.18 -12.94 -24.59
CA ALA A 89 10.56 -12.63 -24.90
C ALA A 89 11.42 -13.91 -24.96
N ALA A 90 11.31 -14.80 -23.96
CA ALA A 90 11.99 -16.08 -23.94
C ALA A 90 11.61 -16.97 -25.14
N THR A 91 10.33 -16.98 -25.53
CA THR A 91 9.85 -17.71 -26.71
C THR A 91 10.46 -17.14 -28.00
N ALA A 92 10.52 -15.81 -28.12
CA ALA A 92 11.13 -15.15 -29.27
C ALA A 92 12.65 -15.41 -29.34
N GLU A 93 13.35 -15.39 -28.21
CA GLU A 93 14.77 -15.70 -28.12
C GLU A 93 15.06 -17.15 -28.51
N SER A 94 14.24 -18.11 -28.03
CA SER A 94 14.34 -19.51 -28.45
C SER A 94 14.10 -19.70 -29.95
N ALA A 95 13.14 -18.98 -30.54
CA ALA A 95 12.90 -19.00 -31.97
C ALA A 95 14.08 -18.39 -32.76
N ALA A 96 14.66 -17.29 -32.26
CA ALA A 96 15.84 -16.65 -32.85
C ALA A 96 17.05 -17.58 -32.84
N ASP A 97 17.29 -18.28 -31.73
CA ASP A 97 18.39 -19.26 -31.61
C ASP A 97 18.19 -20.46 -32.53
N GLY A 98 16.95 -20.96 -32.66
CA GLY A 98 16.60 -21.98 -33.65
C GLY A 98 16.92 -21.53 -35.08
N LEU A 99 16.58 -20.28 -35.43
CA LEU A 99 16.87 -19.71 -36.75
C LEU A 99 18.39 -19.54 -36.97
N ARG A 100 19.13 -19.05 -35.97
CA ARG A 100 20.61 -18.98 -36.01
C ARG A 100 21.23 -20.36 -36.22
N GLY A 101 20.69 -21.40 -35.57
CA GLY A 101 21.09 -22.79 -35.75
C GLY A 101 20.88 -23.32 -37.17
N GLU A 102 19.69 -23.10 -37.75
CA GLU A 102 19.41 -23.51 -39.14
C GLU A 102 20.25 -22.71 -40.15
N ILE A 103 20.48 -21.41 -39.93
CA ILE A 103 21.40 -20.61 -40.76
C ILE A 103 22.82 -21.18 -40.69
N ALA A 104 23.31 -21.55 -39.51
CA ALA A 104 24.62 -22.17 -39.34
C ALA A 104 24.71 -23.52 -40.07
N ARG A 105 23.66 -24.35 -39.97
CA ARG A 105 23.55 -25.63 -40.70
C ARG A 105 23.56 -25.44 -42.22
N LEU A 106 22.79 -24.48 -42.74
CA LEU A 106 22.77 -24.14 -44.17
C LEU A 106 24.14 -23.63 -44.65
N ARG A 107 24.82 -22.78 -43.87
CA ARG A 107 26.19 -22.34 -44.18
C ARG A 107 27.16 -23.51 -44.22
N ALA A 108 27.11 -24.42 -43.24
CA ALA A 108 27.98 -25.60 -43.19
C ALA A 108 27.71 -26.56 -44.37
N GLY A 109 26.44 -26.84 -44.67
CA GLY A 109 26.05 -27.67 -45.82
C GLY A 109 26.45 -27.05 -47.16
N ARG A 110 26.33 -25.71 -47.30
CA ARG A 110 26.81 -24.99 -48.47
C ARG A 110 28.33 -25.01 -48.58
N ALA A 111 29.07 -24.85 -47.49
CA ALA A 111 30.53 -24.99 -47.49
C ALA A 111 30.97 -26.40 -47.93
N ALA A 112 30.27 -27.45 -47.48
CA ALA A 112 30.56 -28.84 -47.85
C ALA A 112 30.28 -29.15 -49.33
N THR A 113 29.21 -28.60 -49.91
CA THR A 113 28.79 -28.87 -51.31
C THR A 113 29.50 -28.03 -52.36
N CYS A 114 29.97 -26.83 -51.99
CA CYS A 114 30.49 -25.86 -52.96
C CYS A 114 32.03 -25.79 -53.02
N ASN A 115 32.75 -26.68 -52.31
CA ASN A 115 34.21 -26.65 -52.16
C ASN A 115 35.03 -26.89 -53.45
N THR A 116 34.39 -26.93 -54.64
CA THR A 116 35.07 -27.31 -55.88
C THR A 116 35.30 -26.18 -56.90
N ILE A 117 34.63 -25.00 -56.86
CA ILE A 117 34.71 -24.06 -58.02
C ILE A 117 34.87 -22.53 -57.73
N ALA A 118 34.58 -21.95 -56.56
CA ALA A 118 34.51 -20.46 -56.46
C ALA A 118 35.07 -19.80 -55.18
N THR A 119 36.36 -19.97 -54.91
CA THR A 119 36.98 -19.52 -53.64
C THR A 119 37.14 -17.99 -53.54
N GLN A 120 37.52 -17.29 -54.60
CA GLN A 120 37.80 -15.84 -54.57
C GLN A 120 36.54 -14.95 -54.54
N GLN A 121 35.55 -15.21 -55.40
CA GLN A 121 34.30 -14.41 -55.45
C GLN A 121 33.41 -14.62 -54.20
N ARG A 122 33.53 -15.77 -53.54
CA ARG A 122 32.83 -16.04 -52.27
C ARG A 122 33.44 -15.32 -51.09
N GLN A 123 34.73 -15.05 -51.06
CA GLN A 123 35.37 -14.43 -49.89
C GLN A 123 34.86 -12.99 -49.69
N ALA A 124 34.71 -12.23 -50.78
CA ALA A 124 34.11 -10.90 -50.78
C ALA A 124 32.59 -10.91 -50.52
N GLY A 125 31.84 -11.88 -51.08
CA GLY A 125 30.40 -12.00 -50.82
C GLY A 125 30.07 -12.47 -49.39
N THR A 126 30.91 -13.32 -48.81
CA THR A 126 30.75 -13.79 -47.42
C THR A 126 31.09 -12.68 -46.44
N SER A 127 32.13 -11.86 -46.70
CA SER A 127 32.44 -10.71 -45.85
C SER A 127 31.31 -9.67 -45.86
N ALA A 128 30.74 -9.36 -47.04
CA ALA A 128 29.61 -8.43 -47.14
C ALA A 128 28.36 -8.94 -46.40
N ALA A 129 28.02 -10.23 -46.54
CA ALA A 129 26.87 -10.83 -45.85
C ALA A 129 27.05 -10.92 -44.33
N VAL A 130 28.28 -11.12 -43.84
CA VAL A 130 28.58 -11.12 -42.39
C VAL A 130 28.47 -9.70 -41.83
N VAL A 131 29.01 -8.69 -42.52
CA VAL A 131 28.92 -7.29 -42.08
C VAL A 131 27.48 -6.78 -42.11
N LEU A 132 26.72 -7.05 -43.18
CA LEU A 132 25.30 -6.71 -43.23
C LEU A 132 24.48 -7.43 -42.17
N GLY A 133 24.77 -8.72 -41.91
CA GLY A 133 24.14 -9.47 -40.83
C GLY A 133 24.43 -8.88 -39.45
N GLY A 134 25.68 -8.50 -39.18
CA GLY A 134 26.06 -7.86 -37.93
C GLY A 134 25.45 -6.47 -37.76
N LEU A 135 25.38 -5.67 -38.84
CA LEU A 135 24.70 -4.37 -38.83
C LEU A 135 23.19 -4.49 -38.58
N LEU A 136 22.53 -5.48 -39.18
CA LEU A 136 21.12 -5.74 -38.89
C LEU A 136 20.94 -6.15 -37.43
N GLU A 137 21.77 -7.07 -36.92
CA GLU A 137 21.67 -7.54 -35.54
C GLU A 137 21.92 -6.40 -34.53
N GLU A 138 22.88 -5.51 -34.80
CA GLU A 138 23.12 -4.33 -33.97
C GLU A 138 21.96 -3.33 -34.03
N SER A 139 21.42 -3.10 -35.23
CA SER A 139 20.30 -2.18 -35.44
C SER A 139 19.03 -2.69 -34.77
N ASP A 140 18.75 -3.99 -34.87
CA ASP A 140 17.61 -4.64 -34.22
C ASP A 140 17.75 -4.60 -32.70
N ARG A 141 18.97 -4.82 -32.17
CA ARG A 141 19.22 -4.71 -30.73
C ARG A 141 19.00 -3.29 -30.22
N MET A 142 19.54 -2.29 -30.92
CA MET A 142 19.35 -0.88 -30.58
C MET A 142 17.87 -0.47 -30.65
N ALA A 143 17.14 -0.93 -31.66
CA ALA A 143 15.71 -0.69 -31.79
C ALA A 143 14.92 -1.34 -30.63
N GLY A 144 15.31 -2.55 -30.21
CA GLY A 144 14.75 -3.23 -29.05
C GLY A 144 14.98 -2.48 -27.74
N ASP A 145 16.19 -1.99 -27.51
CA ASP A 145 16.54 -1.23 -26.30
C ASP A 145 15.78 0.10 -26.23
N LEU A 146 15.66 0.81 -27.36
CA LEU A 146 14.86 2.03 -27.47
C LEU A 146 13.37 1.78 -27.22
N ALA A 147 12.82 0.71 -27.81
CA ALA A 147 11.43 0.33 -27.60
C ALA A 147 11.16 -0.02 -26.12
N ALA A 148 12.07 -0.74 -25.46
CA ALA A 148 11.96 -1.08 -24.05
C ALA A 148 12.06 0.16 -23.13
N ALA A 149 12.91 1.12 -23.48
CA ALA A 149 13.00 2.39 -22.74
C ALA A 149 11.74 3.25 -22.91
N LEU A 150 11.22 3.35 -24.13
CA LEU A 150 9.99 4.08 -24.44
C LEU A 150 8.79 3.45 -23.72
N GLU A 151 8.63 2.13 -23.75
CA GLU A 151 7.52 1.46 -23.08
C GLU A 151 7.58 1.65 -21.56
N ARG A 152 8.78 1.59 -20.95
CA ARG A 152 8.96 1.92 -19.53
C ARG A 152 8.54 3.35 -19.22
N SER A 153 8.94 4.31 -20.04
CA SER A 153 8.57 5.71 -19.84
C SER A 153 7.06 5.95 -20.01
N ARG A 154 6.42 5.27 -20.97
CA ARG A 154 4.98 5.32 -21.22
C ARG A 154 4.19 4.74 -20.05
N ILE A 155 4.59 3.58 -19.53
CA ILE A 155 3.94 2.95 -18.37
C ILE A 155 4.03 3.87 -17.14
N ALA A 156 5.21 4.45 -16.89
CA ALA A 156 5.39 5.38 -15.78
C ALA A 156 4.52 6.65 -15.94
N GLY A 157 4.41 7.18 -17.17
CA GLY A 157 3.54 8.32 -17.47
C GLY A 157 2.07 8.03 -17.22
N LEU A 158 1.57 6.88 -17.70
CA LEU A 158 0.19 6.46 -17.49
C LEU A 158 -0.13 6.25 -15.99
N ALA A 159 0.83 5.73 -15.21
CA ALA A 159 0.67 5.60 -13.77
C ALA A 159 0.56 6.98 -13.07
N CYS A 160 1.37 7.95 -13.48
CA CYS A 160 1.28 9.33 -12.97
C CYS A 160 -0.06 10.00 -13.33
N GLU A 161 -0.54 9.81 -14.57
CA GLU A 161 -1.85 10.34 -15.00
C GLU A 161 -2.98 9.70 -14.20
N ALA A 162 -2.99 8.37 -14.06
CA ALA A 162 -4.01 7.64 -13.29
C ALA A 162 -4.06 8.11 -11.82
N MET A 163 -2.90 8.32 -11.19
CA MET A 163 -2.83 8.84 -9.82
C MET A 163 -3.36 10.29 -9.74
N SER A 164 -3.02 11.14 -10.71
CA SER A 164 -3.50 12.53 -10.75
C SER A 164 -5.01 12.61 -10.96
N ASP A 165 -5.56 11.75 -11.82
CA ASP A 165 -7.01 11.68 -12.04
C ASP A 165 -7.74 11.16 -10.79
N ALA A 166 -7.21 10.13 -10.12
CA ALA A 166 -7.76 9.63 -8.86
C ALA A 166 -7.77 10.68 -7.73
N ILE A 167 -6.77 11.57 -7.68
CA ILE A 167 -6.74 12.69 -6.71
C ILE A 167 -7.75 13.79 -7.08
N ARG A 168 -8.02 13.99 -8.37
CA ARG A 168 -8.90 15.07 -8.86
C ARG A 168 -10.39 14.70 -8.82
N GLU A 169 -10.70 13.42 -8.92
CA GLU A 169 -12.09 12.90 -8.92
C GLU A 169 -12.65 12.69 -7.50
N ASN A 170 -11.87 13.00 -6.46
CA ASN A 170 -12.23 12.95 -5.04
C ASN A 170 -12.17 14.35 -4.41
#